data_AF-A0A9Q9LXN3-F1
#
_entry.id   AF-A0A9Q9LXN3-F1
#
_cell.length_a   1.000
_cell.length_b   1.000
_cell.length_c   1.000
_cell.angle_alpha   90.00
_cell.angle_beta   90.00
_cell.angle_gamma   90.00
#
_symmetry.space_group_name_H-M   'P 1'
#
loop_
_entity.id
_entity.type
_entity.pdbx_description
1 polymer ?
#
loop_
_entity_poly.entity_id
_entity_poly.type
_entity_poly.pdbx_seq_one_letter_code
_entity_poly.pdbx_strand_id
1 'polypeptide(L)'
;MVRLKAAEAEVITDAIGTGLDLVADGAVFWREASADQQAGLTWGAAAPDTKGERDEKLKEIRPAMRMVTRIAQLVARTVKRVLAKERQKLKSDADYVRGLRQKWEPEDAARLSRITLGGIDSGPK
;
A
#
# COMPACT_ATOMS: atom_id res chain seq x y z
N MET A 1 47.22 2.60 -2.45
CA MET A 1 46.18 2.18 -3.41
C MET A 1 45.12 1.26 -2.78
N VAL A 2 45.49 0.20 -2.03
CA VAL A 2 44.51 -0.72 -1.38
C VAL A 2 43.64 -0.02 -0.32
N ARG A 3 44.23 0.82 0.55
CA ARG A 3 43.47 1.54 1.59
C ARG A 3 42.43 2.52 1.03
N LEU A 4 42.71 3.14 -0.11
CA LEU A 4 41.78 4.07 -0.77
C LEU A 4 40.55 3.33 -1.29
N LYS A 5 40.75 2.16 -1.92
CA LYS A 5 39.67 1.31 -2.41
C LYS A 5 38.81 0.73 -1.29
N ALA A 6 39.40 0.44 -0.13
CA ALA A 6 38.65 -0.03 1.04
C ALA A 6 37.73 1.07 1.59
N ALA A 7 38.24 2.30 1.73
CA ALA A 7 37.44 3.44 2.19
C ALA A 7 36.31 3.79 1.21
N GLU A 8 36.56 3.73 -0.10
CA GLU A 8 35.50 3.91 -1.12
C GLU A 8 34.42 2.83 -1.02
N ALA A 9 34.81 1.57 -0.78
CA ALA A 9 33.85 0.48 -0.62
C ALA A 9 33.00 0.63 0.65
N GLU A 10 33.59 1.08 1.75
CA GLU A 10 32.89 1.35 3.01
C GLU A 10 31.83 2.45 2.83
N VAL A 11 32.20 3.58 2.22
CA VAL A 11 31.26 4.67 1.91
C VAL A 11 30.09 4.18 1.04
N ILE A 12 30.36 3.32 0.06
CA ILE A 12 29.29 2.75 -0.78
C ILE A 12 28.40 1.82 0.05
N THR A 13 28.96 0.93 0.87
CA THR A 13 28.18 0.02 1.72
C THR A 13 27.29 0.78 2.71
N ASP A 14 27.81 1.84 3.34
CA ASP A 14 27.03 2.67 4.25
C ASP A 14 25.90 3.39 3.51
N ALA A 15 26.19 3.97 2.35
CA ALA A 15 25.18 4.61 1.50
C ALA A 15 24.08 3.62 1.07
N ILE A 16 24.43 2.34 0.88
CA ILE A 16 23.47 1.26 0.60
C ILE A 16 22.60 0.99 1.82
N GLY A 17 23.21 0.83 3.00
CA GLY A 17 22.50 0.61 4.27
C GLY A 17 21.47 1.71 4.52
N THR A 18 21.91 2.96 4.54
CA THR A 18 21.03 4.12 4.70
C THR A 18 19.94 4.16 3.64
N GLY A 19 20.28 3.89 2.38
CA GLY A 19 19.31 3.89 1.29
C GLY A 19 18.26 2.80 1.40
N LEU A 20 18.62 1.63 1.95
CA LEU A 20 17.70 0.54 2.22
C LEU A 20 16.74 0.88 3.35
N ASP A 21 17.25 1.44 4.44
CA ASP A 21 16.44 1.84 5.59
C ASP A 21 15.39 2.88 5.17
N LEU A 22 15.79 3.90 4.41
CA LEU A 22 14.87 4.90 3.87
C LEU A 22 13.75 4.30 3.01
N VAL A 23 14.05 3.26 2.23
CA VAL A 23 13.03 2.57 1.41
C VAL A 23 12.14 1.67 2.25
N ALA A 24 12.71 0.97 3.23
CA ALA A 24 11.99 0.06 4.12
C ALA A 24 10.98 0.82 5.00
N ASP A 25 11.40 1.98 5.53
CA ASP A 25 10.55 2.84 6.36
C ASP A 25 9.49 3.59 5.53
N GLY A 26 9.58 3.54 4.20
CA GLY A 26 8.71 4.32 3.32
C GLY A 26 9.01 5.82 3.35
N ALA A 27 10.17 6.22 3.87
CA ALA A 27 10.67 7.59 3.79
C ALA A 27 10.96 7.97 2.33
N VAL A 28 11.41 7.00 1.52
CA VAL A 28 11.66 7.16 0.09
C VAL A 28 10.96 6.06 -0.68
N PHE A 29 10.28 6.40 -1.77
CA PHE A 29 9.63 5.41 -2.62
C PHE A 29 9.70 5.78 -4.10
N TRP A 30 9.48 4.78 -4.96
CA TRP A 30 9.34 5.01 -6.40
C TRP A 30 7.91 5.38 -6.76
N ARG A 31 7.74 6.56 -7.36
CA ARG A 31 6.49 7.02 -7.95
C ARG A 31 6.48 6.70 -9.44
N GLU A 32 5.44 5.99 -9.90
CA GLU A 32 5.19 5.81 -11.34
C GLU A 32 4.78 7.13 -11.99
N ALA A 33 5.00 7.25 -13.30
CA ALA A 33 4.56 8.43 -14.03
C ALA A 33 3.04 8.55 -14.01
N SER A 34 2.55 9.79 -13.97
CA SER A 34 1.15 10.16 -14.14
C SER A 34 1.03 11.26 -15.20
N ALA A 35 -0.20 11.67 -15.54
CA ALA A 35 -0.44 12.72 -16.53
C ALA A 35 0.40 14.00 -16.27
N ASP A 36 0.53 14.39 -15.00
CA ASP A 36 1.19 15.63 -14.62
C ASP A 36 2.60 15.44 -14.02
N GLN A 37 3.10 14.20 -13.89
CA GLN A 37 4.34 13.92 -13.16
C GLN A 37 5.16 12.81 -13.80
N GLN A 38 6.47 13.06 -13.94
CA GLN A 38 7.41 12.03 -14.38
C GLN A 38 7.66 10.99 -13.28
N ALA A 39 8.00 9.78 -13.71
CA ALA A 39 8.37 8.73 -12.77
C ALA A 39 9.70 9.08 -12.07
N GLY A 40 9.80 8.78 -10.78
CA GLY A 40 10.99 9.12 -10.04
C GLY A 40 10.94 8.71 -8.57
N LEU A 41 12.09 8.83 -7.93
CA LEU A 41 12.21 8.69 -6.49
C LEU A 41 11.54 9.89 -5.82
N THR A 42 10.71 9.66 -4.80
CA THR A 42 10.02 10.73 -4.07
C THR A 42 10.03 10.46 -2.57
N TRP A 43 9.94 11.52 -1.79
CA TRP A 43 9.75 11.46 -0.34
C TRP A 43 8.34 10.99 0.02
N GLY A 44 8.26 10.03 0.93
CA GLY A 44 7.03 9.48 1.48
C GLY A 44 6.68 10.05 2.86
N ALA A 45 5.76 9.37 3.54
CA ALA A 45 5.21 9.84 4.81
C ALA A 45 6.22 9.81 5.96
N ALA A 46 7.19 8.90 5.91
CA ALA A 46 8.26 8.80 6.92
C ALA A 46 9.51 9.62 6.55
N ALA A 47 9.41 10.52 5.57
CA ALA A 47 10.53 11.37 5.20
C ALA A 47 10.89 12.34 6.33
N PRO A 48 12.16 12.76 6.45
CA PRO A 48 12.54 13.83 7.36
C PRO A 48 11.69 15.09 7.14
N ASP A 49 11.33 15.76 8.22
CA ASP A 49 10.37 16.88 8.21
C ASP A 49 10.93 18.07 7.45
N THR A 50 12.22 18.35 7.61
CA THR A 50 12.86 19.53 7.04
C THR A 50 13.48 19.25 5.68
N LYS A 51 13.54 20.29 4.84
CA LYS A 51 14.26 20.22 3.56
C LYS A 51 15.76 19.93 3.76
N GLY A 52 16.38 20.51 4.81
CA GLY A 52 17.81 20.34 5.09
C GLY A 52 18.18 18.90 5.37
N GLU A 53 17.42 18.21 6.22
CA GLU A 53 17.63 16.80 6.54
C GLU A 53 17.42 15.91 5.31
N ARG A 54 16.41 16.21 4.49
CA ARG A 54 16.19 15.51 3.22
C ARG A 54 17.37 15.69 2.26
N ASP A 55 17.90 16.89 2.13
CA ASP A 55 19.06 17.18 1.29
C ASP A 55 20.33 16.48 1.81
N GLU A 56 20.49 16.36 3.13
CA GLU A 56 21.57 15.61 3.77
C GLU A 56 21.46 14.10 3.49
N LYS A 57 20.27 13.51 3.70
CA LYS A 57 20.02 12.11 3.35
C LYS A 57 20.26 11.80 1.87
N LEU A 58 19.91 12.73 0.97
CA LEU A 58 20.21 12.56 -0.45
C LEU A 58 21.71 12.59 -0.75
N LYS A 59 22.51 13.35 0.01
CA LYS A 59 23.97 13.34 -0.12
C LYS A 59 24.55 12.01 0.39
N GLU A 60 24.09 11.54 1.55
CA GLU A 60 24.51 10.26 2.14
C GLU A 60 24.30 9.09 1.17
N ILE A 61 23.12 8.99 0.55
CA ILE A 61 22.80 7.85 -0.33
C ILE A 61 23.27 8.03 -1.77
N ARG A 62 23.80 9.20 -2.14
CA ARG A 62 24.20 9.51 -3.53
C ARG A 62 25.14 8.46 -4.14
N PRO A 63 26.16 7.94 -3.43
CA PRO A 63 27.04 6.89 -3.96
C PRO A 63 26.29 5.61 -4.36
N ALA A 64 25.17 5.31 -3.70
CA ALA A 64 24.36 4.11 -3.90
C ALA A 64 23.05 4.35 -4.69
N MET A 65 22.80 5.59 -5.15
CA MET A 65 21.50 6.04 -5.66
C MET A 65 20.90 5.13 -6.75
N ARG A 66 21.73 4.61 -7.66
CA ARG A 66 21.28 3.70 -8.73
C ARG A 66 20.68 2.42 -8.14
N MET A 67 21.29 1.86 -7.10
CA MET A 67 20.79 0.64 -6.47
C MET A 67 19.55 0.93 -5.63
N VAL A 68 19.56 2.00 -4.84
CA VAL A 68 18.38 2.45 -4.07
C VAL A 68 17.16 2.62 -4.97
N THR A 69 17.35 3.26 -6.13
CA THR A 69 16.28 3.43 -7.12
C THR A 69 15.73 2.10 -7.62
N ARG A 70 16.59 1.12 -7.93
CA ARG A 70 16.16 -0.22 -8.39
C ARG A 70 15.35 -0.95 -7.30
N ILE A 71 15.77 -0.83 -6.04
CA ILE A 71 15.09 -1.46 -4.92
C ILE A 71 13.73 -0.80 -4.69
N ALA A 72 13.67 0.53 -4.66
CA ALA A 72 12.41 1.27 -4.56
C ALA A 72 11.42 0.89 -5.67
N GLN A 73 11.90 0.71 -6.91
CA GLN A 73 11.09 0.22 -8.02
C GLN A 73 10.56 -1.21 -7.81
N LEU A 74 11.39 -2.12 -7.30
CA LEU A 74 10.99 -3.50 -7.00
C LEU A 74 9.93 -3.54 -5.90
N VAL A 75 10.14 -2.76 -4.82
CA VAL A 75 9.18 -2.61 -3.72
C VAL A 75 7.85 -2.06 -4.24
N ALA A 76 7.87 -0.96 -4.99
CA ALA A 76 6.66 -0.35 -5.55
C ALA A 76 5.86 -1.33 -6.42
N ARG A 77 6.53 -2.10 -7.29
CA ARG A 77 5.88 -3.13 -8.12
C ARG A 77 5.28 -4.25 -7.27
N THR A 78 5.97 -4.66 -6.21
CA THR A 78 5.51 -5.73 -5.32
C THR A 78 4.28 -5.30 -4.54
N VAL A 79 4.34 -4.11 -3.91
CA VAL A 79 3.21 -3.50 -3.21
C VAL A 79 2.00 -3.36 -4.13
N LYS A 80 2.19 -2.85 -5.36
CA LYS A 80 1.11 -2.72 -6.35
C LYS A 80 0.44 -4.06 -6.66
N ARG A 81 1.21 -5.14 -6.82
CA ARG A 81 0.66 -6.49 -7.06
C ARG A 81 -0.11 -7.00 -5.85
N VAL A 82 0.42 -6.82 -4.64
CA VAL A 82 -0.24 -7.25 -3.40
C VAL A 82 -1.56 -6.49 -3.23
N LEU A 83 -1.54 -5.16 -3.37
CA LEU A 83 -2.74 -4.34 -3.29
C LEU A 83 -3.80 -4.70 -4.34
N ALA A 84 -3.39 -5.04 -5.56
CA ALA A 84 -4.32 -5.50 -6.59
C ALA A 84 -5.03 -6.80 -6.20
N LYS A 85 -4.31 -7.75 -5.59
CA LYS A 85 -4.88 -9.01 -5.09
C LYS A 85 -5.86 -8.74 -3.93
N GLU A 86 -5.46 -7.93 -2.96
CA GLU A 86 -6.33 -7.60 -1.82
C GLU A 86 -7.60 -6.86 -2.27
N ARG A 87 -7.50 -5.91 -3.20
CA ARG A 87 -8.68 -5.23 -3.78
C ARG A 87 -9.60 -6.19 -4.52
N GLN A 88 -9.05 -7.17 -5.23
CA GLN A 88 -9.86 -8.18 -5.90
C GLN A 88 -10.58 -9.09 -4.91
N LYS A 89 -9.92 -9.47 -3.81
CA LYS A 89 -10.54 -10.23 -2.72
C LYS A 89 -11.67 -9.45 -2.07
N LEU A 90 -11.43 -8.19 -1.69
CA LEU A 90 -12.46 -7.32 -1.11
C LEU A 90 -13.67 -7.14 -2.05
N LYS A 91 -13.44 -7.03 -3.36
CA LYS A 91 -14.52 -7.00 -4.35
C LYS A 91 -15.34 -8.30 -4.33
N SER A 92 -14.66 -9.44 -4.35
CA SER A 92 -15.32 -10.76 -4.28
C SER A 92 -16.15 -10.91 -3.00
N ASP A 93 -15.61 -10.50 -1.86
CA ASP A 93 -16.30 -10.57 -0.57
C ASP A 93 -17.53 -9.64 -0.57
N ALA A 94 -17.41 -8.42 -1.12
CA ALA A 94 -18.52 -7.50 -1.26
C ALA A 94 -19.62 -8.04 -2.19
N ASP A 95 -19.24 -8.66 -3.31
CA ASP A 95 -20.20 -9.28 -4.24
C ASP A 95 -20.89 -10.50 -3.62
N TYR A 96 -20.16 -11.29 -2.83
CA TYR A 96 -20.72 -12.40 -2.04
C TYR A 96 -21.76 -11.92 -1.02
N VAL A 97 -21.43 -10.91 -0.22
CA VAL A 97 -22.35 -10.31 0.76
C VAL A 97 -23.59 -9.72 0.06
N ARG A 98 -23.41 -9.06 -1.09
CA ARG A 98 -24.54 -8.57 -1.90
C ARG A 98 -25.44 -9.71 -2.35
N GLY A 99 -24.88 -10.82 -2.82
CA GLY A 99 -25.64 -12.00 -3.23
C GLY A 99 -26.40 -12.66 -2.09
N LEU A 100 -25.83 -12.71 -0.87
CA LEU A 100 -26.55 -13.18 0.31
C LEU A 100 -27.74 -12.29 0.66
N ARG A 101 -27.56 -10.96 0.67
CA ARG A 101 -28.66 -10.01 0.89
C ARG A 101 -29.80 -10.22 -0.10
N GLN A 102 -29.49 -10.37 -1.39
CA GLN A 102 -30.51 -10.60 -2.42
C GLN A 102 -31.31 -11.90 -2.21
N LYS A 103 -30.73 -12.92 -1.57
CA LYS A 103 -31.43 -14.17 -1.23
C LYS A 103 -32.29 -14.04 0.03
N TRP A 104 -31.82 -13.27 1.00
CA TRP A 104 -32.52 -13.09 2.29
C TRP A 104 -33.65 -12.07 2.22
N GLU A 105 -33.52 -10.97 1.47
CA GLU A 105 -34.58 -9.95 1.36
C GLU A 105 -35.96 -10.55 0.97
N PRO A 106 -36.07 -11.47 -0.01
CA PRO A 106 -37.34 -12.12 -0.32
C PRO A 106 -37.83 -13.08 0.78
N GLU A 107 -36.91 -13.78 1.45
CA GLU A 107 -37.23 -14.76 2.51
C GLU A 107 -37.67 -14.06 3.80
N ASP A 108 -36.98 -12.98 4.18
CA ASP A 108 -37.33 -12.11 5.30
C ASP A 108 -38.63 -11.35 5.02
N ALA A 109 -38.85 -10.86 3.78
CA ALA A 109 -40.12 -10.29 3.37
C ALA A 109 -41.27 -11.33 3.43
N ALA A 110 -41.02 -12.57 3.00
CA ALA A 110 -42.00 -13.66 3.09
C ALA A 110 -42.26 -14.09 4.53
N ARG A 111 -41.25 -14.03 5.41
CA ARG A 111 -41.39 -14.32 6.84
C ARG A 111 -42.18 -13.21 7.54
N LEU A 112 -41.91 -11.95 7.23
CA LEU A 112 -42.66 -10.79 7.73
C LEU A 112 -44.11 -10.79 7.25
N SER A 113 -44.38 -11.13 5.98
CA SER A 113 -45.74 -11.25 5.47
C SER A 113 -46.52 -12.37 6.17
N ARG A 114 -45.87 -13.50 6.45
CA ARG A 114 -46.48 -14.62 7.20
C ARG A 114 -46.79 -14.26 8.65
N ILE A 115 -45.93 -13.49 9.32
CA ILE A 115 -46.19 -12.98 10.68
C ILE A 115 -47.33 -11.97 10.67
N THR A 116 -47.34 -11.06 9.69
CA THR A 116 -48.41 -10.05 9.54
C THR A 116 -49.76 -10.67 9.24
N LEU A 117 -49.81 -11.74 8.43
CA LEU A 117 -51.03 -12.45 8.08
C LEU A 117 -51.49 -13.43 9.18
N GLY A 118 -50.57 -14.05 9.92
CA GLY A 118 -50.89 -14.96 11.02
C GLY A 118 -51.21 -14.26 12.35
N GLY A 119 -50.95 -12.96 12.46
CA GLY A 119 -51.14 -12.17 13.70
C GLY A 119 -52.52 -11.54 13.87
N ILE A 120 -53.45 -11.70 12.91
CA ILE A 120 -54.78 -11.05 12.97
C ILE A 120 -55.88 -11.98 13.53
N ASP A 121 -55.63 -13.29 13.67
CA ASP A 121 -56.67 -14.27 14.02
C ASP A 121 -56.52 -14.92 15.41
N SER A 122 -56.10 -14.13 16.42
CA SER A 122 -56.17 -14.58 17.82
C SER A 122 -56.64 -13.47 18.76
N GLY A 123 -57.94 -13.22 18.73
CA GLY A 123 -58.67 -12.53 19.80
C GLY A 123 -60.15 -12.95 19.78
N PRO A 124 -60.61 -13.83 20.68
CA PRO A 124 -62.02 -14.17 20.75
C PRO A 124 -62.81 -12.95 21.28
N LYS A 125 -63.93 -12.62 20.60
CA LYS A 125 -64.98 -11.75 21.14
C LYS A 125 -65.82 -12.47 22.18
#